data_AF-A0A6J5ZVX4-F1
#
_entry.id   AF-A0A6J5ZVX4-F1
#
_cell.length_a   1.000
_cell.length_b   1.000
_cell.length_c   1.000
_cell.angle_alpha   90.00
_cell.angle_beta   90.00
_cell.angle_gamma   90.00
#
_symmetry.space_group_name_H-M   'P 1'
#
loop_
_entity.id
_entity.type
_entity.pdbx_description
1 polymer ?
#
loop_
_entity_poly.entity_id
_entity_poly.type
_entity_poly.pdbx_seq_one_letter_code
_entity_poly.pdbx_strand_id
1 'polypeptide(L)'
;MAGGVAVIKAGAATEVELKERKHRIEDAVRNAKAAVEEGIVAGGGVALLQASEKAFKKLKLEGEEAVGANIVKVAVEAPLKQIAMNAGLEGGVVAEKVRHLEPGFGLNAATGEYVDLVKAGIIDPAKVTRSALQNAASIAALFLTTEAVIADKPEKSAPAMPGGGEMDF
;
A
#
# COMPACT_ATOMS: atom_id res chain seq x y z
N MET A 1 -23.99 18.04 -18.02
CA MET A 1 -24.42 16.92 -17.15
C MET A 1 -25.11 17.49 -15.94
N ALA A 2 -26.28 16.97 -15.56
CA ALA A 2 -27.05 17.43 -14.41
C ALA A 2 -26.22 17.28 -13.12
N GLY A 3 -26.06 18.38 -12.37
CA GLY A 3 -25.32 18.42 -11.11
C GLY A 3 -26.10 17.76 -9.97
N GLY A 4 -26.28 16.43 -10.04
CA GLY A 4 -26.90 15.65 -8.98
C GLY A 4 -25.98 15.56 -7.77
N VAL A 5 -26.44 16.05 -6.62
CA VAL A 5 -25.73 15.89 -5.34
C VAL A 5 -26.26 14.63 -4.66
N ALA A 6 -25.39 13.64 -4.46
CA ALA A 6 -25.67 12.46 -3.67
C ALA A 6 -25.10 12.61 -2.25
N VAL A 7 -25.88 12.27 -1.23
CA VAL A 7 -25.47 12.34 0.18
C VAL A 7 -25.55 10.95 0.82
N ILE A 8 -24.42 10.47 1.34
CA ILE A 8 -24.35 9.21 2.08
C ILE A 8 -24.32 9.52 3.58
N LYS A 9 -25.32 9.04 4.33
CA LYS A 9 -25.40 9.22 5.79
C LYS A 9 -24.87 7.96 6.49
N ALA A 10 -23.73 8.07 7.16
CA ALA A 10 -23.17 7.00 7.98
C ALA A 10 -23.80 7.02 9.39
N GLY A 11 -24.08 5.84 9.95
CA GLY A 11 -24.56 5.67 11.31
C GLY A 11 -23.85 4.51 12.02
N ALA A 12 -23.66 4.63 13.33
CA ALA A 12 -23.04 3.61 14.20
C ALA A 12 -23.49 3.78 15.66
N ALA A 13 -23.21 2.79 16.50
CA ALA A 13 -23.63 2.78 17.91
C ALA A 13 -22.72 3.66 18.80
N THR A 14 -21.46 3.82 18.42
CA THR A 14 -20.49 4.68 19.12
C THR A 14 -19.84 5.69 18.18
N GLU A 15 -19.30 6.78 18.73
CA GLU A 15 -18.59 7.80 17.94
C GLU A 15 -17.34 7.24 17.24
N VAL A 16 -16.64 6.31 17.89
CA VAL A 16 -15.44 5.67 17.34
C VAL A 16 -15.79 4.85 16.10
N GLU A 17 -16.84 4.02 16.18
CA GLU A 17 -17.34 3.25 15.04
C GLU A 17 -17.88 4.16 13.93
N LEU A 18 -18.53 5.28 14.29
CA LEU A 18 -19.05 6.23 13.31
C LEU A 18 -17.91 6.84 12.49
N LYS A 19 -16.82 7.24 13.14
CA LYS A 19 -15.63 7.79 12.48
C LYS A 19 -14.99 6.77 11.55
N GLU A 20 -14.78 5.55 12.01
CA GLU A 20 -14.21 4.46 11.20
C GLU A 20 -15.08 4.15 9.98
N ARG A 21 -16.40 3.98 10.19
CA ARG A 21 -17.34 3.68 9.11
C ARG A 21 -17.42 4.81 8.09
N LYS A 22 -17.39 6.06 8.55
CA LYS A 22 -17.36 7.24 7.66
C LYS A 22 -16.10 7.23 6.80
N HIS A 23 -14.92 7.01 7.37
CA HIS A 23 -13.66 6.95 6.61
C HIS A 23 -13.68 5.83 5.57
N ARG A 24 -14.18 4.62 5.92
CA ARG A 24 -14.34 3.52 4.95
C ARG A 24 -15.23 3.88 3.77
N ILE A 25 -16.33 4.61 4.02
CA ILE A 25 -17.23 5.07 2.96
C ILE A 25 -16.53 6.10 2.06
N GLU A 26 -15.82 7.05 2.64
CA GLU A 26 -15.07 8.07 1.89
C GLU A 26 -14.00 7.43 0.99
N ASP A 27 -13.26 6.46 1.52
CA ASP A 27 -12.25 5.72 0.76
C ASP A 27 -12.87 4.87 -0.35
N ALA A 28 -13.98 4.19 -0.09
CA ALA A 28 -14.70 3.42 -1.11
C ALA A 28 -15.19 4.31 -2.27
N VAL A 29 -15.72 5.49 -1.96
CA VAL A 29 -16.16 6.46 -2.98
C VAL A 29 -14.96 6.97 -3.81
N ARG A 30 -13.83 7.26 -3.17
CA ARG A 30 -12.60 7.70 -3.86
C ARG A 30 -12.04 6.59 -4.76
N ASN A 31 -12.02 5.35 -4.29
CA ASN A 31 -11.57 4.20 -5.06
C ASN A 31 -12.47 3.93 -6.26
N ALA A 32 -13.80 4.03 -6.10
CA ALA A 32 -14.74 3.90 -7.21
C ALA A 32 -14.52 4.98 -8.28
N LYS A 33 -14.29 6.23 -7.87
CA LYS A 33 -13.93 7.33 -8.80
C LYS A 33 -12.63 7.04 -9.54
N ALA A 34 -11.59 6.63 -8.83
CA ALA A 34 -10.30 6.28 -9.42
C ALA A 34 -10.40 5.10 -10.41
N ALA A 35 -11.26 4.12 -10.11
CA ALA A 35 -11.52 2.98 -10.98
C ALA A 35 -12.25 3.38 -12.28
N VAL A 36 -13.16 4.36 -12.21
CA VAL A 36 -13.82 4.91 -13.41
C VAL A 36 -12.83 5.67 -14.30
N GLU A 37 -11.85 6.34 -13.71
CA GLU A 37 -10.88 7.16 -14.44
C GLU A 37 -9.83 6.34 -15.20
N GLU A 38 -9.19 5.35 -14.55
CA GLU A 38 -8.06 4.58 -15.13
C GLU A 38 -8.31 3.07 -15.21
N GLY A 39 -9.50 2.61 -14.85
CA GLY A 39 -9.85 1.20 -14.84
C GLY A 39 -9.39 0.46 -13.57
N ILE A 40 -9.47 -0.86 -13.64
CA ILE A 40 -9.20 -1.78 -12.51
C ILE A 40 -8.13 -2.79 -12.89
N VAL A 41 -7.44 -3.30 -11.88
CA VAL A 41 -6.45 -4.37 -11.99
C VAL A 41 -6.71 -5.43 -10.91
N ALA A 42 -6.09 -6.60 -11.08
CA ALA A 42 -6.07 -7.62 -10.03
C ALA A 42 -5.42 -7.06 -8.75
N GLY A 43 -6.14 -7.12 -7.65
CA GLY A 43 -5.71 -6.51 -6.39
C GLY A 43 -4.64 -7.30 -5.65
N GLY A 44 -4.49 -7.04 -4.35
CA GLY A 44 -3.63 -7.84 -3.48
C GLY A 44 -2.13 -7.75 -3.79
N GLY A 45 -1.69 -6.69 -4.49
CA GLY A 45 -0.31 -6.52 -4.94
C GLY A 45 0.09 -7.40 -6.14
N VAL A 46 -0.82 -8.20 -6.68
CA VAL A 46 -0.55 -9.15 -7.77
C VAL A 46 -0.26 -8.44 -9.07
N ALA A 47 -1.02 -7.39 -9.40
CA ALA A 47 -0.79 -6.61 -10.61
C ALA A 47 0.62 -6.01 -10.66
N LEU A 48 1.15 -5.51 -9.54
CA LEU A 48 2.50 -4.95 -9.47
C LEU A 48 3.57 -6.01 -9.77
N LEU A 49 3.51 -7.16 -9.08
CA LEU A 49 4.42 -8.27 -9.26
C LEU A 49 4.39 -8.81 -10.70
N GLN A 50 3.21 -9.06 -11.25
CA GLN A 50 3.11 -9.64 -12.59
C GLN A 50 3.48 -8.63 -13.69
N ALA A 51 3.19 -7.35 -13.49
CA ALA A 51 3.61 -6.29 -14.41
C ALA A 51 5.13 -6.13 -14.41
N SER A 52 5.78 -6.21 -13.24
CA SER A 52 7.24 -6.09 -13.15
C SER A 52 7.95 -7.20 -13.93
N GLU A 53 7.47 -8.44 -13.85
CA GLU A 53 8.08 -9.55 -14.61
C GLU A 53 8.10 -9.32 -16.12
N LYS A 54 7.05 -8.68 -16.64
CA LYS A 54 6.98 -8.33 -18.07
C LYS A 54 7.81 -7.10 -18.40
N ALA A 55 7.85 -6.11 -17.52
CA ALA A 55 8.60 -4.87 -17.71
C ALA A 55 10.11 -5.11 -17.68
N PHE A 56 10.62 -5.80 -16.66
CA PHE A 56 12.07 -6.01 -16.49
C PHE A 56 12.69 -6.88 -17.57
N LYS A 57 11.95 -7.82 -18.17
CA LYS A 57 12.44 -8.62 -19.32
C LYS A 57 12.79 -7.78 -20.55
N LYS A 58 12.22 -6.58 -20.68
CA LYS A 58 12.46 -5.68 -21.81
C LYS A 58 13.61 -4.71 -21.57
N LEU A 59 14.08 -4.60 -20.33
CA LEU A 59 15.14 -3.67 -19.95
C LEU A 59 16.50 -4.30 -20.24
N LYS A 60 17.36 -3.55 -20.92
CA LYS A 60 18.78 -3.86 -21.09
C LYS A 60 19.56 -2.77 -20.37
N LEU A 61 19.94 -3.07 -19.12
CA LEU A 61 20.61 -2.14 -18.22
C LEU A 61 21.92 -2.76 -17.77
N GLU A 62 22.91 -1.91 -17.53
CA GLU A 62 24.26 -2.31 -17.10
C GLU A 62 24.68 -1.47 -15.90
N GLY A 63 25.69 -1.95 -15.15
CA GLY A 63 26.24 -1.22 -14.01
C GLY A 63 25.19 -0.84 -12.95
N GLU A 64 25.23 0.41 -12.49
CA GLU A 64 24.39 0.92 -11.40
C GLU A 64 22.90 1.01 -11.78
N GLU A 65 22.57 1.20 -13.06
CA GLU A 65 21.18 1.22 -13.51
C GLU A 65 20.51 -0.15 -13.32
N ALA A 66 21.26 -1.24 -13.55
CA ALA A 66 20.77 -2.59 -13.30
C ALA A 66 20.52 -2.86 -11.80
N VAL A 67 21.34 -2.27 -10.93
CA VAL A 67 21.13 -2.32 -9.47
C VAL A 67 19.86 -1.57 -9.08
N GLY A 68 19.66 -0.36 -9.59
CA GLY A 68 18.45 0.43 -9.36
C GLY A 68 17.18 -0.29 -9.83
N ALA A 69 17.24 -0.91 -11.01
CA ALA A 69 16.16 -1.76 -11.52
C ALA A 69 15.86 -2.94 -10.58
N ASN A 70 16.89 -3.60 -10.05
CA ASN A 70 16.72 -4.71 -9.11
C ASN A 70 16.08 -4.26 -7.78
N ILE A 71 16.41 -3.07 -7.28
CA ILE A 71 15.76 -2.50 -6.08
C ILE A 71 14.25 -2.40 -6.29
N VAL A 72 13.82 -1.84 -7.43
CA VAL A 72 12.39 -1.74 -7.76
C VAL A 72 11.76 -3.12 -7.91
N LYS A 73 12.44 -4.06 -8.58
CA LYS A 73 11.96 -5.44 -8.74
C LYS A 73 11.69 -6.13 -7.42
N VAL A 74 12.55 -5.95 -6.42
CA VAL A 74 12.34 -6.51 -5.07
C VAL A 74 11.22 -5.76 -4.33
N ALA A 75 11.16 -4.43 -4.46
CA ALA A 75 10.20 -3.59 -3.74
C ALA A 75 8.74 -3.85 -4.16
N VAL A 76 8.48 -4.12 -5.44
CA VAL A 76 7.11 -4.37 -5.94
C VAL A 76 6.47 -5.65 -5.41
N GLU A 77 7.26 -6.57 -4.85
CA GLU A 77 6.75 -7.79 -4.21
C GLU A 77 6.26 -7.54 -2.78
N ALA A 78 6.74 -6.46 -2.15
CA ALA A 78 6.48 -6.16 -0.74
C ALA A 78 4.99 -6.04 -0.40
N PRO A 79 4.12 -5.41 -1.22
CA PRO A 79 2.68 -5.34 -0.92
C PRO A 79 2.02 -6.71 -0.82
N LEU A 80 2.29 -7.62 -1.77
CA LEU A 80 1.75 -8.98 -1.75
C LEU A 80 2.29 -9.77 -0.54
N LYS A 81 3.60 -9.66 -0.27
CA LYS A 81 4.23 -10.31 0.88
C LYS A 81 3.62 -9.85 2.19
N GLN A 82 3.42 -8.53 2.35
CA GLN A 82 2.84 -7.99 3.57
C GLN A 82 1.39 -8.45 3.77
N ILE A 83 0.60 -8.50 2.71
CA ILE A 83 -0.78 -9.02 2.76
C ILE A 83 -0.79 -10.50 3.16
N ALA A 84 0.10 -11.31 2.56
CA ALA A 84 0.24 -12.72 2.90
C ALA A 84 0.67 -12.94 4.36
N MET A 85 1.66 -12.18 4.84
CA MET A 85 2.14 -12.26 6.23
C MET A 85 1.03 -11.89 7.23
N ASN A 86 0.26 -10.84 6.93
CA ASN A 86 -0.88 -10.44 7.76
C ASN A 86 -1.99 -11.52 7.79
N ALA A 87 -2.05 -12.37 6.76
CA ALA A 87 -2.94 -13.54 6.69
C ALA A 87 -2.32 -14.83 7.29
N GLY A 88 -1.13 -14.75 7.89
CA GLY A 88 -0.46 -15.90 8.51
C GLY A 88 0.24 -16.83 7.52
N LEU A 89 0.52 -16.36 6.30
CA LEU A 89 1.20 -17.12 5.25
C LEU A 89 2.64 -16.64 5.05
N GLU A 90 3.50 -17.51 4.51
CA GLU A 90 4.89 -17.15 4.20
C GLU A 90 4.93 -16.32 2.90
N GLY A 91 5.32 -15.05 3.02
CA GLY A 91 5.25 -14.10 1.91
C GLY A 91 6.15 -14.46 0.72
N GLY A 92 7.35 -14.98 0.95
CA GLY A 92 8.26 -15.41 -0.11
C GLY A 92 7.67 -16.50 -1.00
N VAL A 93 7.13 -17.56 -0.39
CA VAL A 93 6.46 -18.68 -1.04
C VAL A 93 5.21 -18.20 -1.78
N VAL A 94 4.43 -17.30 -1.19
CA VAL A 94 3.26 -16.72 -1.87
C VAL A 94 3.68 -15.93 -3.10
N ALA A 95 4.64 -15.02 -2.96
CA ALA A 95 5.11 -14.19 -4.07
C ALA A 95 5.69 -15.05 -5.20
N GLU A 96 6.46 -16.08 -4.86
CA GLU A 96 7.05 -16.97 -5.85
C GLU A 96 6.01 -17.80 -6.58
N LYS A 97 4.97 -18.28 -5.87
CA LYS A 97 3.86 -18.97 -6.51
C LYS A 97 3.09 -18.04 -7.44
N VAL A 98 2.73 -16.83 -7.01
CA VAL A 98 1.98 -15.85 -7.83
C VAL A 98 2.73 -15.45 -9.10
N ARG A 99 4.07 -15.37 -9.03
CA ARG A 99 4.92 -15.06 -10.21
C ARG A 99 4.71 -16.03 -11.37
N HIS A 100 4.40 -17.29 -11.06
CA HIS A 100 4.25 -18.38 -12.03
C HIS A 100 2.79 -18.66 -12.42
N LEU A 101 1.83 -17.91 -11.87
CA LEU A 101 0.43 -18.04 -12.22
C LEU A 101 0.08 -17.21 -13.46
N GLU A 102 -1.08 -17.54 -14.04
CA GLU A 102 -1.66 -16.77 -15.13
C GLU A 102 -1.90 -15.30 -14.70
N PRO A 103 -1.84 -14.34 -15.65
CA PRO A 103 -2.15 -12.95 -15.35
C PRO A 103 -3.52 -12.79 -14.67
N GLY A 104 -3.53 -12.10 -13.53
CA GLY A 104 -4.74 -11.88 -12.73
C GLY A 104 -5.07 -12.98 -11.72
N PHE A 105 -4.39 -14.13 -11.76
CA PHE A 105 -4.48 -15.13 -10.69
C PHE A 105 -3.55 -14.78 -9.54
N GLY A 106 -4.05 -14.96 -8.31
CA GLY A 106 -3.30 -14.62 -7.11
C GLY A 106 -3.94 -15.12 -5.83
N LEU A 107 -3.31 -14.78 -4.71
CA LEU A 107 -3.78 -15.18 -3.38
C LEU A 107 -5.00 -14.35 -2.96
N ASN A 108 -6.12 -15.02 -2.71
CA ASN A 108 -7.17 -14.49 -1.86
C ASN A 108 -6.75 -14.65 -0.40
N ALA A 109 -6.24 -13.59 0.21
CA ALA A 109 -5.71 -13.63 1.57
C ALA A 109 -6.78 -13.89 2.65
N ALA A 110 -8.07 -13.70 2.33
CA ALA A 110 -9.16 -14.00 3.26
C ALA A 110 -9.46 -15.50 3.35
N THR A 111 -9.20 -16.27 2.28
CA THR A 111 -9.48 -17.72 2.23
C THR A 111 -8.22 -18.58 2.16
N GLY A 112 -7.08 -18.00 1.79
CA GLY A 112 -5.82 -18.72 1.53
C GLY A 112 -5.74 -19.38 0.15
N GLU A 113 -6.75 -19.19 -0.71
CA GLU A 113 -6.83 -19.85 -2.02
C GLU A 113 -6.24 -19.02 -3.15
N TYR A 114 -5.78 -19.68 -4.21
CA TYR A 114 -5.29 -19.03 -5.41
C TYR A 114 -6.36 -19.02 -6.48
N VAL A 115 -6.85 -17.85 -6.84
CA VAL A 115 -8.02 -17.67 -7.71
C VAL A 115 -7.80 -16.55 -8.71
N ASP A 116 -8.65 -16.49 -9.74
CA ASP A 116 -8.78 -15.30 -10.59
C ASP A 116 -9.34 -14.15 -9.73
N LEU A 117 -8.48 -13.19 -9.38
CA LEU A 117 -8.82 -12.14 -8.43
C LEU A 117 -9.88 -11.19 -8.97
N VAL A 118 -9.90 -10.95 -10.29
CA VAL A 118 -10.90 -10.09 -10.92
C VAL A 118 -12.27 -10.76 -10.85
N LYS A 119 -12.35 -12.06 -11.16
CA LYS A 119 -13.60 -12.83 -11.02
C LYS A 119 -14.05 -12.97 -9.56
N ALA A 120 -13.10 -13.05 -8.63
CA ALA A 120 -13.38 -13.07 -7.19
C ALA A 120 -13.76 -11.69 -6.62
N GLY A 121 -13.73 -10.62 -7.41
CA GLY A 121 -14.04 -9.26 -6.96
C GLY A 121 -12.93 -8.59 -6.14
N ILE A 122 -11.73 -9.16 -6.11
CA ILE A 122 -10.55 -8.63 -5.45
C ILE A 122 -9.79 -7.75 -6.45
N ILE A 123 -10.24 -6.50 -6.55
CA ILE A 123 -9.79 -5.55 -7.56
C ILE A 123 -9.28 -4.28 -6.90
N ASP A 124 -8.24 -3.69 -7.49
CA ASP A 124 -7.70 -2.39 -7.11
C ASP A 124 -7.87 -1.40 -8.28
N PRO A 125 -8.15 -0.11 -8.02
CA PRO A 125 -8.11 0.91 -9.07
C PRO A 125 -6.69 1.04 -9.64
N ALA A 126 -6.54 0.97 -10.96
CA ALA A 126 -5.23 1.04 -11.62
C ALA A 126 -4.45 2.31 -11.25
N LYS A 127 -5.18 3.43 -11.15
CA LYS A 127 -4.65 4.73 -10.71
C LYS A 127 -3.98 4.64 -9.34
N VAL A 128 -4.62 3.98 -8.37
CA VAL A 128 -4.10 3.88 -7.00
C VAL A 128 -2.81 3.07 -6.99
N THR A 129 -2.80 1.91 -7.65
CA THR A 129 -1.62 1.06 -7.78
C THR A 129 -0.44 1.79 -8.42
N ARG A 130 -0.69 2.51 -9.53
CA ARG A 130 0.32 3.30 -10.25
C ARG A 130 0.85 4.45 -9.41
N SER A 131 -0.05 5.26 -8.84
CA SER A 131 0.32 6.43 -8.03
C SER A 131 1.09 6.02 -6.76
N ALA A 132 0.71 4.92 -6.11
CA ALA A 132 1.43 4.42 -4.95
C ALA A 132 2.89 4.09 -5.29
N LEU A 133 3.14 3.36 -6.38
CA LEU A 133 4.49 3.03 -6.83
C LEU A 133 5.29 4.29 -7.20
N GLN A 134 4.71 5.21 -7.96
CA GLN A 134 5.38 6.42 -8.41
C GLN A 134 5.76 7.33 -7.24
N ASN A 135 4.87 7.53 -6.28
CA ASN A 135 5.14 8.36 -5.10
C ASN A 135 6.21 7.70 -4.21
N ALA A 136 6.13 6.39 -3.99
CA ALA A 136 7.13 5.66 -3.21
C ALA A 136 8.52 5.74 -3.88
N ALA A 137 8.60 5.51 -5.19
CA ALA A 137 9.85 5.61 -5.94
C ALA A 137 10.42 7.04 -5.92
N SER A 138 9.55 8.06 -6.04
CA SER A 138 9.98 9.47 -6.00
C SER A 138 10.65 9.84 -4.68
N ILE A 139 10.07 9.42 -3.55
CA ILE A 139 10.65 9.68 -2.23
C ILE A 139 11.91 8.85 -2.04
N ALA A 140 11.89 7.56 -2.39
CA ALA A 140 13.05 6.68 -2.24
C ALA A 140 14.27 7.21 -3.03
N ALA A 141 14.07 7.67 -4.28
CA ALA A 141 15.13 8.25 -5.09
C ALA A 141 15.74 9.49 -4.44
N LEU A 142 14.92 10.38 -3.86
CA LEU A 142 15.40 11.56 -3.14
C LEU A 142 16.27 11.16 -1.93
N PHE A 143 15.82 10.18 -1.14
CA PHE A 143 16.58 9.68 0.01
C PHE A 143 17.90 9.02 -0.40
N LEU A 144 17.92 8.25 -1.48
CA LEU A 144 19.15 7.59 -1.98
C LEU A 144 20.24 8.58 -2.39
N THR A 145 19.86 9.78 -2.81
CA THR A 145 20.80 10.86 -3.20
C THR A 145 21.08 11.86 -2.08
N THR A 146 20.54 11.62 -0.88
CA THR A 146 20.71 12.55 0.25
C THR A 146 22.02 12.25 0.98
N GLU A 147 23.01 13.12 0.79
CA GLU A 147 24.33 12.98 1.45
C GLU A 147 24.38 13.60 2.86
N ALA A 148 23.52 14.59 3.14
CA ALA A 148 23.49 15.29 4.42
C ALA A 148 22.10 15.80 4.77
N VAL A 149 21.80 15.87 6.07
CA VAL A 149 20.57 16.44 6.62
C VAL A 149 20.93 17.48 7.67
N ILE A 150 20.35 18.68 7.56
CA ILE A 150 20.42 19.72 8.58
C ILE A 150 19.13 19.62 9.40
N ALA A 151 19.27 19.37 10.70
CA ALA A 151 18.16 19.22 11.62
C ALA A 151 18.33 20.10 12.85
N ASP A 152 17.21 20.48 13.46
CA ASP A 152 17.22 21.18 14.73
C ASP A 152 17.76 20.27 15.84
N LYS A 153 18.51 20.86 16.76
CA LYS A 153 19.04 20.14 17.93
C LYS A 153 17.86 19.69 18.80
N PRO A 154 17.79 18.41 19.21
CA PRO A 154 16.74 17.95 20.13
C PRO A 154 16.71 18.83 21.38
N GLU A 155 15.52 19.29 21.74
CA GLU A 155 15.34 20.02 23.00
C GLU A 155 15.74 19.12 24.17
N LYS A 156 16.45 19.70 25.15
CA LYS A 156 16.74 18.98 26.38
C LYS A 156 15.41 18.80 27.12
N SER A 157 15.04 17.55 27.39
CA SER A 157 13.93 17.23 28.29
C SER A 157 14.11 18.01 29.59
N ALA A 158 13.11 18.82 29.94
CA ALA A 158 13.11 19.55 31.20
C ALA A 158 13.34 18.57 32.35
N PRO A 159 14.17 18.92 33.36
CA PRO A 159 14.36 18.05 34.52
C PRO A 159 12.98 17.73 35.10
N ALA A 160 12.74 16.45 35.37
CA ALA A 160 11.55 16.03 36.08
C ALA A 160 11.47 16.86 37.37
N MET A 161 10.42 17.67 37.49
CA MET A 161 10.12 18.39 38.72
C MET A 161 10.14 17.35 39.85
N PRO A 162 10.96 17.54 40.91
CA PRO A 162 10.90 16.66 42.07
C PRO A 162 9.46 16.62 42.53
N GLY A 163 8.89 15.41 42.60
CA GLY A 163 7.56 15.20 43.16
C GLY A 163 7.50 15.91 44.51
N GLY A 164 6.66 16.94 44.60
CA GLY A 164 6.37 17.60 45.85
C GLY A 164 5.82 16.55 46.81
N GLY A 165 6.52 16.38 47.93
CA GLY A 165 6.15 15.45 48.97
C GLY A 165 4.74 15.72 49.51
N GLU A 166 4.15 14.62 50.01
CA GLU A 166 3.21 14.53 51.12
C GLU A 166 2.47 15.82 51.53
N MET A 167 1.14 15.79 51.42
CA MET A 167 0.32 16.06 52.60
C MET A 167 -0.77 14.99 52.70
N ASP A 168 -0.57 14.06 53.64
CA ASP A 168 -1.67 13.45 54.41
C ASP A 168 -2.61 14.57 54.88
N PHE A 169 -3.91 14.46 54.59
CA PHE A 169 -5.10 14.74 55.44
C PHE A 169 -6.37 14.54 54.62
#